data_AF-A0A434F9T0-F1
#
_entry.id   AF-A0A434F9T0-F1
#
_cell.length_a   1.000
_cell.length_b   1.000
_cell.length_c   1.000
_cell.angle_alpha   90.00
_cell.angle_beta   90.00
_cell.angle_gamma   90.00
#
_symmetry.space_group_name_H-M   'P 1'
#
loop_
_entity.id
_entity.type
_entity.pdbx_description
1 polymer ?
#
loop_
_entity_poly.entity_id
_entity_poly.type
_entity_poly.pdbx_seq_one_letter_code
_entity_poly.pdbx_strand_id
1 'polypeptide(L)'
;YGATYFDEPFVNGVSRSFATYNPHAGRRWSVREYIKLAPEATHLPEHLRKAWIYYGIFPNNALSIMPESVQFYQEFPLSTGETLLRGAVYRYKDESRKQAAARYLAYRIDRDTMNEDVQLSVWSNESMLSEAFEGFYLSDLEYGVRTHHDHLRRQVPVLNLETAPEEKDMWGLNDALRSRG
;
A
#
# COMPACT_ATOMS: atom_id res chain seq x y z
N TYR A 1 4.65 15.09 1.75
CA TYR A 1 5.26 13.96 1.00
C TYR A 1 4.56 13.89 -0.35
N GLY A 2 5.16 13.36 -1.42
CA GLY A 2 4.42 13.10 -2.67
C GLY A 2 4.99 13.65 -3.97
N ALA A 3 5.77 14.74 -3.96
CA ALA A 3 6.11 15.45 -5.20
C ALA A 3 6.98 14.67 -6.20
N THR A 4 7.61 13.57 -5.76
CA THR A 4 8.55 12.76 -6.56
C THR A 4 8.05 11.33 -6.76
N TYR A 5 6.79 11.04 -6.39
CA TYR A 5 6.24 9.71 -6.58
C TYR A 5 6.13 9.40 -8.06
N PHE A 6 6.71 8.25 -8.41
CA PHE A 6 6.52 7.59 -9.67
C PHE A 6 5.94 6.22 -9.37
N ASP A 7 4.66 6.05 -9.65
CA ASP A 7 3.95 4.80 -9.47
C ASP A 7 4.08 3.94 -10.74
N GLU A 8 3.92 2.63 -10.58
CA GLU A 8 3.86 1.65 -11.64
C GLU A 8 2.68 0.71 -11.39
N PRO A 9 1.95 0.28 -12.44
CA PRO A 9 0.75 -0.54 -12.28
C PRO A 9 1.09 -1.94 -11.76
N PHE A 10 0.08 -2.67 -11.29
CA PHE A 10 0.24 -4.11 -11.09
C PHE A 10 0.47 -4.80 -12.43
N VAL A 11 1.63 -5.44 -12.58
CA VAL A 11 1.98 -6.30 -13.71
C VAL A 11 2.35 -7.67 -13.16
N ASN A 12 1.62 -8.70 -13.55
CA ASN A 12 1.81 -10.08 -13.07
C ASN A 12 1.85 -10.17 -11.54
N GLY A 13 0.99 -9.40 -10.85
CA GLY A 13 0.86 -9.42 -9.40
C GLY A 13 1.84 -8.54 -8.63
N VAL A 14 2.70 -7.76 -9.28
CA VAL A 14 3.61 -6.82 -8.60
C VAL A 14 3.44 -5.40 -9.13
N SER A 15 3.34 -4.43 -8.23
CA SER A 15 3.41 -2.99 -8.52
C SER A 15 4.60 -2.36 -7.79
N ARG A 16 4.98 -1.15 -8.19
CA ARG A 16 6.06 -0.41 -7.53
C ARG A 16 5.74 1.08 -7.48
N SER A 17 6.00 1.71 -6.34
CA SER A 17 6.05 3.15 -6.21
C SER A 17 7.46 3.56 -5.80
N PHE A 18 8.02 4.55 -6.48
CA PHE A 18 9.35 5.08 -6.18
C PHE A 18 9.24 6.55 -5.83
N ALA A 19 9.85 6.96 -4.72
CA ALA A 19 9.97 8.35 -4.35
C ALA A 19 11.34 8.63 -3.73
N THR A 20 11.76 9.89 -3.77
CA THR A 20 12.89 10.37 -2.96
C THR A 20 12.42 11.49 -2.04
N TYR A 21 12.82 11.46 -0.78
CA TYR A 21 12.45 12.55 0.12
C TYR A 21 13.14 13.86 -0.28
N ASN A 22 12.39 14.96 -0.31
CA ASN A 22 12.91 16.29 -0.61
C ASN A 22 13.44 16.93 0.69
N PRO A 23 14.69 17.46 0.71
CA PRO A 23 15.27 18.15 1.86
C PRO A 23 14.43 19.31 2.42
N HIS A 24 13.54 19.89 1.60
CA HIS A 24 12.72 21.06 1.94
C HIS A 24 11.27 20.69 2.33
N ALA A 25 10.90 19.41 2.39
CA ALA A 25 9.50 18.98 2.52
C ALA A 25 8.92 18.95 3.95
N GLY A 26 9.66 19.40 4.97
CA GLY A 26 9.31 19.15 6.37
C GLY A 26 8.42 20.21 7.04
N ARG A 27 7.09 20.14 6.91
CA ARG A 27 6.19 20.86 7.83
C ARG A 27 6.01 20.11 9.17
N ARG A 28 5.87 18.78 9.13
CA ARG A 28 5.67 17.92 10.31
C ARG A 28 7.00 17.67 11.06
N TRP A 29 6.96 17.63 12.40
CA TRP A 29 8.16 17.47 13.25
C TRP A 29 8.98 16.22 12.92
N SER A 30 8.33 15.05 12.81
CA SER A 30 9.03 13.77 12.56
C SER A 30 9.88 13.80 11.30
N VAL A 31 9.45 14.57 10.30
CA VAL A 31 10.10 14.66 9.00
C VAL A 31 11.26 15.62 9.00
N ARG A 32 11.11 16.76 9.69
CA ARG A 32 12.24 17.65 9.90
C ARG A 32 13.37 16.93 10.63
N GLU A 33 13.03 16.18 11.68
CA GLU A 33 14.03 15.42 12.42
C GLU A 33 14.59 14.24 11.60
N TYR A 34 13.76 13.56 10.80
CA TYR A 34 14.23 12.49 9.92
C TYR A 34 15.27 13.02 8.92
N ILE A 35 14.94 14.09 8.19
CA ILE A 35 15.83 14.70 7.21
C ILE A 35 17.15 15.15 7.86
N LYS A 36 17.09 15.64 9.10
CA LYS A 36 18.26 16.11 9.85
C LYS A 36 19.15 14.98 10.38
N LEU A 37 18.55 13.88 10.84
CA LEU A 37 19.25 12.82 11.58
C LEU A 37 19.63 11.61 10.72
N ALA A 38 18.90 11.37 9.62
CA ALA A 38 19.16 10.26 8.73
C ALA A 38 20.59 10.36 8.16
N PRO A 39 21.47 9.38 8.47
CA PRO A 39 22.79 9.35 7.88
C PRO A 39 22.68 9.02 6.39
N GLU A 40 23.63 9.48 5.60
CA GLU A 40 23.73 9.04 4.21
C GLU A 40 24.02 7.53 4.17
N ALA A 41 23.18 6.77 3.47
CA ALA A 41 23.30 5.33 3.32
C ALA A 41 24.37 4.96 2.28
N THR A 42 25.65 5.26 2.57
CA THR A 42 26.76 5.07 1.64
C THR A 42 27.00 3.61 1.22
N HIS A 43 26.46 2.65 1.98
CA HIS A 43 26.46 1.22 1.65
C HIS A 43 25.52 0.86 0.48
N LEU A 44 24.65 1.78 0.06
CA LEU A 44 23.75 1.61 -1.08
C LEU A 44 24.29 2.35 -2.32
N PRO A 45 23.91 1.90 -3.54
CA PRO A 45 24.08 2.69 -4.77
C PRO A 45 23.51 4.10 -4.61
N GLU A 46 24.16 5.09 -5.22
CA GLU A 46 23.85 6.51 -5.03
C GLU A 46 22.35 6.84 -5.21
N HIS A 47 21.72 6.30 -6.25
CA HIS A 47 20.31 6.52 -6.56
C HIS A 47 19.33 5.92 -5.52
N LEU A 48 19.78 5.01 -4.64
CA LEU A 48 18.97 4.38 -3.60
C LEU A 48 19.18 5.00 -2.21
N ARG A 49 20.18 5.86 -2.03
CA ARG A 49 20.54 6.39 -0.70
C ARG A 49 19.46 7.25 -0.06
N LYS A 50 18.52 7.74 -0.87
CA LYS A 50 17.37 8.57 -0.44
C LYS A 50 16.03 8.03 -0.91
N ALA A 51 16.03 6.82 -1.49
CA ALA A 51 14.86 6.24 -2.13
C ALA A 51 13.94 5.62 -1.08
N TRP A 52 12.66 5.97 -1.15
CA TRP A 52 11.56 5.27 -0.49
C TRP A 52 10.81 4.53 -1.58
N ILE A 53 10.88 3.20 -1.54
CA ILE A 53 10.34 2.33 -2.57
C ILE A 53 9.27 1.46 -1.94
N TYR A 54 8.10 1.41 -2.55
CA TYR A 54 7.00 0.56 -2.13
C TYR A 54 6.75 -0.48 -3.20
N TYR A 55 6.53 -1.72 -2.80
CA TYR A 55 6.07 -2.79 -3.69
C TYR A 55 4.73 -3.30 -3.20
N GLY A 56 3.72 -3.26 -4.07
CA GLY A 56 2.50 -4.02 -3.87
C GLY A 56 2.67 -5.42 -4.43
N ILE A 57 2.37 -6.43 -3.63
CA ILE A 57 2.42 -7.85 -4.01
C ILE A 57 1.02 -8.42 -3.82
N PHE A 58 0.38 -8.71 -4.94
CA PHE A 58 -0.94 -9.31 -4.98
C PHE A 58 -0.94 -10.70 -4.30
N PRO A 59 -1.97 -11.05 -3.52
CA PRO A 59 -3.21 -10.29 -3.33
C PRO A 59 -3.19 -9.29 -2.17
N ASN A 60 -2.28 -9.41 -1.20
CA ASN A 60 -2.50 -8.80 0.11
C ASN A 60 -1.22 -8.38 0.84
N ASN A 61 -0.11 -8.19 0.15
CA ASN A 61 1.15 -7.82 0.80
C ASN A 61 1.71 -6.53 0.22
N ALA A 62 2.28 -5.70 1.07
CA ALA A 62 3.05 -4.54 0.67
C ALA A 62 4.41 -4.56 1.36
N LEU A 63 5.45 -4.17 0.62
CA LEU A 63 6.81 -3.97 1.14
C LEU A 63 7.17 -2.49 1.03
N SER A 64 7.68 -1.92 2.11
CA SER A 64 8.31 -0.60 2.11
C SER A 64 9.81 -0.77 2.28
N ILE A 65 10.60 -0.34 1.31
CA ILE A 65 12.05 -0.42 1.28
C ILE A 65 12.62 0.99 1.38
N MET A 66 13.34 1.23 2.47
CA MET A 66 13.96 2.51 2.80
C MET A 66 15.45 2.29 3.11
N PRO A 67 16.30 3.33 3.07
CA PRO A 67 17.73 3.16 3.28
C PRO A 67 18.09 2.54 4.64
N GLU A 68 17.28 2.81 5.67
CA GLU A 68 17.44 2.41 7.06
C GLU A 68 16.67 1.13 7.46
N SER A 69 15.70 0.68 6.66
CA SER A 69 14.85 -0.45 7.03
C SER A 69 14.07 -1.05 5.85
N VAL A 70 13.62 -2.29 6.04
CA VAL A 70 12.57 -2.89 5.23
C VAL A 70 11.38 -3.12 6.13
N GLN A 71 10.18 -2.81 5.65
CA GLN A 71 8.93 -3.03 6.36
C GLN A 71 7.99 -3.82 5.46
N PHE A 72 7.09 -4.58 6.06
CA PHE A 72 5.97 -5.13 5.33
C PHE A 72 4.69 -5.01 6.14
N TYR A 73 3.57 -5.00 5.44
CA TYR A 73 2.29 -5.34 6.02
C TYR A 73 1.52 -6.29 5.10
N GLN A 74 0.55 -6.96 5.68
CA GLN A 74 -0.37 -7.88 5.04
C GLN A 74 -1.79 -7.59 5.50
N GLU A 75 -2.73 -7.76 4.59
CA GLU A 75 -4.15 -7.61 4.83
C GLU A 75 -4.82 -8.99 4.87
N PHE A 76 -5.51 -9.30 5.97
CA PHE A 76 -6.26 -10.54 6.10
C PHE A 76 -7.74 -10.22 6.34
N PRO A 77 -8.64 -10.58 5.41
CA PRO A 77 -10.06 -10.42 5.64
C PRO A 77 -10.49 -11.34 6.80
N LEU A 78 -11.12 -10.77 7.82
CA LEU A 78 -11.70 -11.51 8.94
C LEU A 78 -13.22 -11.64 8.79
N SER A 79 -13.88 -10.60 8.30
CA SER A 79 -15.31 -10.56 7.99
C SER A 79 -15.62 -9.45 6.97
N THR A 80 -16.90 -9.29 6.58
CA THR A 80 -17.36 -8.31 5.58
C THR A 80 -17.11 -6.84 5.93
N GLY A 81 -16.69 -6.53 7.17
CA GLY A 81 -16.31 -5.17 7.59
C GLY A 81 -15.03 -5.11 8.42
N GLU A 82 -14.27 -6.20 8.47
CA GLU A 82 -13.11 -6.31 9.36
C GLU A 82 -11.92 -6.93 8.63
N THR A 83 -10.80 -6.22 8.64
CA THR A 83 -9.53 -6.67 8.06
C THR A 83 -8.42 -6.51 9.10
N LEU A 84 -7.64 -7.58 9.30
CA LEU A 84 -6.45 -7.54 10.13
C LEU A 84 -5.26 -7.05 9.30
N LEU A 85 -4.62 -5.98 9.79
CA LEU A 85 -3.30 -5.55 9.31
C LEU A 85 -2.20 -6.20 10.14
N ARG A 86 -1.41 -7.07 9.51
CA ARG A 86 -0.24 -7.72 10.12
C ARG A 86 1.03 -7.21 9.45
N GLY A 87 1.97 -6.69 10.23
CA GLY A 87 3.24 -6.22 9.67
C GLY A 87 4.44 -6.38 10.58
N ALA A 88 5.61 -6.07 10.05
CA ALA A 88 6.84 -5.96 10.82
C ALA A 88 7.81 -4.96 10.18
N VAL A 89 8.72 -4.45 11.01
CA VAL A 89 9.82 -3.57 10.61
C VAL A 89 11.13 -4.29 10.89
N TYR A 90 11.94 -4.48 9.85
CA TYR A 90 13.27 -5.05 9.93
C TYR A 90 14.33 -3.97 10.00
N ARG A 91 15.37 -4.27 10.76
CA ARG A 91 16.53 -3.40 10.93
C ARG A 91 17.79 -4.09 10.41
N TYR A 92 18.81 -3.30 10.11
CA TYR A 92 20.15 -3.85 9.96
C TYR A 92 20.61 -4.49 11.27
N LYS A 93 21.38 -5.58 11.15
CA LYS A 93 21.99 -6.26 12.30
C LYS A 93 22.84 -5.30 13.12
N ASP A 94 23.68 -4.55 12.42
CA ASP A 94 24.62 -3.59 12.99
C ASP A 94 24.19 -2.16 12.60
N GLU A 95 23.27 -1.57 13.37
CA GLU A 95 22.82 -0.19 13.15
C GLU A 95 23.45 0.77 14.18
N SER A 96 23.89 1.93 13.73
CA SER A 96 24.32 3.03 14.60
C SER A 96 23.12 3.69 15.30
N ARG A 97 23.37 4.47 16.35
CA ARG A 97 22.33 5.26 17.03
C ARG A 97 21.60 6.22 16.07
N LYS A 98 22.29 6.76 15.07
CA LYS A 98 21.69 7.63 14.06
C LYS A 98 20.76 6.85 13.13
N GLN A 99 21.17 5.67 12.67
CA GLN A 99 20.32 4.78 11.86
C GLN A 99 19.09 4.32 12.64
N ALA A 100 19.24 3.94 13.92
CA ALA A 100 18.12 3.59 14.77
C ALA A 100 17.12 4.75 14.95
N ALA A 101 17.62 5.98 15.13
CA ALA A 101 16.78 7.18 15.20
C ALA A 101 16.05 7.46 13.88
N ALA A 102 16.76 7.34 12.74
CA ALA A 102 16.17 7.50 11.42
C ALA A 102 15.04 6.50 11.18
N ARG A 103 15.28 5.22 11.47
CA ARG A 103 14.28 4.14 11.36
C ARG A 103 13.06 4.37 12.23
N TYR A 104 13.24 4.82 13.47
CA TYR A 104 12.13 5.20 14.34
C TYR A 104 11.29 6.33 13.76
N LEU A 105 11.95 7.37 13.23
CA LEU A 105 11.27 8.53 12.64
C LEU A 105 10.54 8.16 11.34
N ALA A 106 11.15 7.35 10.48
CA ALA A 106 10.51 6.79 9.29
C ALA A 106 9.25 6.00 9.64
N TYR A 107 9.37 5.05 10.58
CA TYR A 107 8.22 4.29 11.05
C TYR A 107 7.12 5.16 11.67
N ARG A 108 7.48 6.23 12.38
CA ARG A 108 6.50 7.17 12.93
C ARG A 108 5.75 7.91 11.83
N ILE A 109 6.43 8.31 10.76
CA ILE A 109 5.81 8.95 9.59
C ILE A 109 4.83 7.99 8.96
N ASP A 110 5.26 6.75 8.70
CA ASP A 110 4.42 5.71 8.10
C ASP A 110 3.20 5.41 8.97
N ARG A 111 3.36 5.30 10.30
CA ARG A 111 2.24 5.05 11.22
C ARG A 111 1.22 6.20 11.21
N ASP A 112 1.70 7.44 11.19
CA ASP A 112 0.82 8.61 11.16
C ASP A 112 0.03 8.65 9.82
N THR A 113 0.67 8.30 8.70
CA THR A 113 0.01 8.14 7.39
C THR A 113 -0.95 6.95 7.35
N MET A 114 -0.56 5.79 7.89
CA MET A 114 -1.41 4.60 7.98
C MET A 114 -2.71 4.90 8.73
N ASN A 115 -2.65 5.66 9.83
CA ASN A 115 -3.86 6.05 10.55
C ASN A 115 -4.80 6.91 9.69
N GLU A 116 -4.26 7.80 8.86
CA GLU A 116 -5.03 8.60 7.90
C GLU A 116 -5.68 7.67 6.85
N ASP A 117 -4.91 6.72 6.29
CA ASP A 117 -5.39 5.76 5.26
C ASP A 117 -6.45 4.79 5.79
N VAL A 118 -6.32 4.31 7.03
CA VAL A 118 -7.35 3.47 7.66
C VAL A 118 -8.66 4.24 7.79
N GLN A 119 -8.63 5.50 8.21
CA GLN A 119 -9.84 6.31 8.32
C GLN A 119 -10.50 6.54 6.94
N LEU A 120 -9.69 6.84 5.90
CA LEU A 120 -10.19 6.96 4.53
C LEU A 120 -10.84 5.67 4.04
N SER A 121 -10.26 4.51 4.38
CA SER A 121 -10.80 3.19 4.01
C SER A 121 -12.14 2.92 4.71
N VAL A 122 -12.26 3.27 5.99
CA VAL A 122 -13.51 3.15 6.75
C VAL A 122 -14.60 4.01 6.11
N TRP A 123 -14.33 5.29 5.84
CA TRP A 123 -15.31 6.19 5.21
C TRP A 123 -15.68 5.73 3.80
N SER A 124 -14.72 5.21 3.03
CA SER A 124 -15.01 4.63 1.71
C SER A 124 -15.98 3.46 1.83
N ASN A 125 -15.74 2.54 2.78
CA ASN A 125 -16.64 1.41 3.02
C ASN A 125 -18.04 1.85 3.47
N GLU A 126 -18.13 2.80 4.39
CA GLU A 126 -19.41 3.35 4.85
C GLU A 126 -20.19 4.04 3.72
N SER A 127 -19.49 4.76 2.82
CA SER A 127 -20.12 5.43 1.68
C SER A 127 -20.80 4.46 0.72
N MET A 128 -20.25 3.26 0.55
CA MET A 128 -20.79 2.23 -0.34
C MET A 128 -22.08 1.58 0.19
N LEU A 129 -22.42 1.77 1.47
CA LEU A 129 -23.68 1.29 2.05
C LEU A 129 -24.88 2.21 1.74
N SER A 130 -24.64 3.37 1.16
CA SER A 130 -25.69 4.34 0.81
C SER A 130 -26.42 3.94 -0.47
N GLU A 131 -27.76 4.01 -0.47
CA GLU A 131 -28.57 3.83 -1.68
C GLU A 131 -28.29 4.88 -2.77
N ALA A 132 -27.70 6.02 -2.40
CA ALA A 132 -27.30 7.08 -3.33
C ALA A 132 -25.91 6.86 -3.94
N PHE A 133 -25.24 5.75 -3.62
CA PHE A 133 -23.92 5.44 -4.15
C PHE A 133 -24.03 4.79 -5.54
N GLU A 134 -23.68 5.54 -6.59
CA GLU A 134 -23.75 5.08 -7.99
C GLU A 134 -22.43 4.48 -8.51
N GLY A 135 -21.39 4.39 -7.66
CA GLY A 135 -20.06 3.87 -8.01
C GLY A 135 -18.93 4.90 -7.85
N PHE A 136 -17.72 4.53 -8.31
CA PHE A 136 -16.52 5.38 -8.26
C PHE A 136 -15.94 5.62 -9.66
N TYR A 137 -15.46 6.85 -9.89
CA TYR A 137 -14.66 7.22 -11.04
C TYR A 137 -13.20 7.32 -10.61
N LEU A 138 -12.36 6.42 -11.12
CA LEU A 138 -10.91 6.48 -10.87
C LEU A 138 -10.27 7.46 -11.84
N SER A 139 -9.42 8.34 -11.30
CA SER A 139 -8.56 9.21 -12.10
C SER A 139 -7.44 8.42 -12.78
N ASP A 140 -6.79 9.04 -13.76
CA ASP A 140 -5.60 8.48 -14.40
C ASP A 140 -4.42 8.28 -13.44
N LEU A 141 -4.48 8.80 -12.21
CA LEU A 141 -3.46 8.58 -11.17
C LEU A 141 -3.74 7.33 -10.33
N GLU A 142 -4.96 6.79 -10.38
CA GLU A 142 -5.41 5.66 -9.55
C GLU A 142 -5.37 4.33 -10.31
N TYR A 143 -4.56 4.24 -11.37
CA TYR A 143 -4.43 3.01 -12.15
C TYR A 143 -3.92 1.83 -11.31
N GLY A 144 -3.22 2.07 -10.20
CA GLY A 144 -2.81 1.03 -9.25
C GLY A 144 -4.02 0.31 -8.67
N VAL A 145 -5.05 1.06 -8.25
CA VAL A 145 -6.33 0.53 -7.76
C VAL A 145 -7.04 -0.25 -8.87
N ARG A 146 -7.16 0.36 -10.05
CA ARG A 146 -7.79 -0.30 -11.21
C ARG A 146 -7.13 -1.65 -11.52
N THR A 147 -5.80 -1.64 -11.69
CA THR A 147 -5.05 -2.84 -12.08
C THR A 147 -5.02 -3.90 -10.98
N HIS A 148 -5.07 -3.52 -9.70
CA HIS A 148 -5.29 -4.47 -8.60
C HIS A 148 -6.65 -5.17 -8.71
N HIS A 149 -7.73 -4.40 -8.92
CA HIS A 149 -9.07 -4.96 -9.13
C HIS A 149 -9.16 -5.84 -10.38
N ASP A 150 -8.42 -5.52 -11.45
CA ASP A 150 -8.34 -6.38 -12.63
C ASP A 150 -7.70 -7.74 -12.31
N HIS A 151 -6.71 -7.80 -11.40
CA HIS A 151 -6.17 -9.07 -10.92
C HIS A 151 -7.19 -9.84 -10.07
N LEU A 152 -7.92 -9.15 -9.18
CA LEU A 152 -9.00 -9.77 -8.39
C LEU A 152 -10.07 -10.38 -9.29
N ARG A 153 -10.58 -9.63 -10.28
CA ARG A 153 -11.62 -10.10 -11.22
C ARG A 153 -11.18 -11.29 -12.06
N ARG A 154 -9.87 -11.46 -12.32
CA ARG A 154 -9.35 -12.66 -13.00
C ARG A 154 -9.36 -13.89 -12.10
N GLN A 155 -9.11 -13.73 -10.79
CA GLN A 155 -9.08 -14.83 -9.84
C GLN A 155 -10.48 -15.18 -9.30
N VAL A 156 -11.34 -14.18 -9.18
CA VAL A 156 -12.71 -14.26 -8.66
C VAL A 156 -13.67 -13.60 -9.68
N PRO A 157 -14.00 -14.28 -10.79
CA PRO A 157 -14.81 -13.70 -11.87
C PRO A 157 -16.19 -13.20 -11.49
N VAL A 158 -16.79 -13.67 -10.37
CA VAL A 158 -18.07 -13.10 -9.89
C VAL A 158 -17.99 -11.63 -9.54
N LEU A 159 -16.78 -11.08 -9.31
CA LEU A 159 -16.56 -9.65 -9.12
C LEU A 159 -16.82 -8.79 -10.38
N ASN A 160 -17.07 -9.42 -11.54
CA ASN A 160 -17.52 -8.72 -12.75
C ASN A 160 -19.04 -8.55 -12.81
N LEU A 161 -19.79 -9.17 -11.91
CA LEU A 161 -21.24 -9.07 -11.90
C LEU A 161 -21.65 -7.76 -11.25
N GLU A 162 -22.64 -7.09 -11.85
CA GLU A 162 -23.22 -5.85 -11.32
C GLU A 162 -23.95 -6.09 -9.98
N THR A 163 -24.61 -7.25 -9.86
CA THR A 163 -25.31 -7.66 -8.64
C THR A 163 -24.62 -8.89 -8.06
N ALA A 164 -24.37 -8.86 -6.74
CA ALA A 164 -23.84 -10.00 -6.03
C ALA A 164 -24.79 -11.21 -6.13
N PRO A 165 -24.28 -12.42 -6.43
CA PRO A 165 -25.11 -13.61 -6.42
C PRO A 165 -25.51 -13.99 -4.99
N GLU A 166 -26.59 -14.77 -4.86
CA GLU A 166 -26.96 -15.43 -3.61
C GLU A 166 -25.77 -16.25 -3.07
N GLU A 167 -25.59 -16.27 -1.75
CA GLU A 167 -24.44 -16.91 -1.10
C GLU A 167 -24.28 -18.39 -1.50
N LYS A 168 -25.41 -19.11 -1.58
CA LYS A 168 -25.48 -20.52 -1.99
C LYS A 168 -24.97 -20.77 -3.43
N ASP A 169 -25.08 -19.77 -4.30
CA ASP A 169 -24.76 -19.88 -5.74
C ASP A 169 -23.37 -19.32 -6.06
N MET A 170 -22.78 -18.54 -5.15
CA MET A 170 -21.54 -17.79 -5.33
C MET A 170 -20.36 -18.66 -5.79
N TRP A 171 -20.14 -19.80 -5.12
CA TRP A 171 -19.03 -20.70 -5.46
C TRP A 171 -19.19 -21.32 -6.84
N GLY A 172 -20.38 -21.88 -7.12
CA GLY A 172 -20.67 -22.56 -8.39
C GLY A 172 -20.60 -21.61 -9.57
N LEU A 173 -21.14 -20.40 -9.43
CA LEU A 173 -21.09 -19.38 -10.46
C LEU A 173 -19.65 -18.91 -10.73
N ASN A 174 -18.86 -18.71 -9.68
CA ASN A 174 -17.46 -18.30 -9.84
C ASN A 174 -16.64 -19.34 -10.60
N ASP A 175 -16.81 -20.63 -10.29
CA ASP A 175 -16.09 -21.70 -10.99
C ASP A 175 -16.55 -21.86 -12.44
N ALA A 176 -17.86 -21.74 -12.69
CA ALA A 176 -18.43 -21.75 -14.03
C ALA A 176 -17.94 -20.56 -14.90
N LEU A 177 -17.74 -19.38 -14.32
CA LEU A 177 -17.20 -18.22 -15.02
C LEU A 177 -15.69 -18.38 -15.27
N ARG A 178 -14.96 -18.89 -14.27
CA ARG A 178 -13.51 -19.08 -14.36
C ARG A 178 -13.11 -20.14 -15.40
N SER A 179 -13.94 -21.16 -15.61
CA SER A 179 -13.70 -22.20 -16.63
C SER A 179 -13.93 -21.75 -18.08
N ARG A 180 -14.52 -20.55 -18.30
CA ARG A 180 -14.80 -20.00 -19.64
C ARG A 180 -13.74 -19.04 -20.16
N GLY A 181 -12.85 -18.55 -19.30
CA GLY A 181 -11.77 -17.62 -19.64
C GLY A 181 -10.40 -18.27 -19.59
#